data_AF-A0A969UFQ4-F1
#
_entry.id   AF-A0A969UFQ4-F1
#
_cell.length_a   1.000
_cell.length_b   1.000
_cell.length_c   1.000
_cell.angle_alpha   90.00
_cell.angle_beta   90.00
_cell.angle_gamma   90.00
#
_symmetry.space_group_name_H-M   'P 1'
#
loop_
_entity.id
_entity.type
_entity.pdbx_description
1 polymer ?
#
loop_
_entity_poly.entity_id
_entity_poly.type
_entity_poly.pdbx_seq_one_letter_code
_entity_poly.pdbx_strand_id
1 'polypeptide(L)'
;MNDVLTRVSGSSLRGHLELRCETRSNGDSYISHQSFSSPIHLGKSYIDQGKLVLNIVNPTAGFFDGDVVQANVSVGKHGQLVLSTPSAARVYRTRSGAAAANKQVFHIGENAFMEWIPEPFIPHAGARYVQETTIHLHPTANLLYFDWLAPGRVAMGEVFAYQQLEWKL
;
A
#
# COMPACT_ATOMS: atom_id res chain seq x y z
N MET A 1 -12.65 28.47 -12.53
CA MET A 1 -13.34 27.18 -12.78
C MET A 1 -14.00 26.78 -11.48
N ASN A 2 -15.32 26.69 -11.47
CA ASN A 2 -16.10 26.36 -10.27
C ASN A 2 -15.79 24.92 -9.85
N ASP A 3 -15.24 24.79 -8.64
CA ASP A 3 -14.99 23.53 -7.95
C ASP A 3 -16.36 22.90 -7.65
N VAL A 4 -16.84 22.02 -8.51
CA VAL A 4 -18.09 21.29 -8.29
C VAL A 4 -17.88 20.43 -7.05
N LEU A 5 -18.50 20.88 -5.96
CA LEU A 5 -18.41 20.32 -4.62
C LEU A 5 -18.91 18.87 -4.58
N THR A 6 -18.04 17.90 -4.84
CA THR A 6 -18.36 16.50 -4.56
C THR A 6 -18.47 16.35 -3.04
N ARG A 7 -19.71 16.23 -2.54
CA ARG A 7 -19.98 15.84 -1.15
C ARG A 7 -19.83 14.31 -1.07
N VAL A 8 -18.90 13.81 -0.27
CA VAL A 8 -18.78 12.38 0.03
C VAL A 8 -19.89 12.03 1.03
N SER A 9 -20.68 11.00 0.73
CA SER A 9 -21.96 10.71 1.40
C SER A 9 -21.88 9.85 2.67
N GLY A 10 -20.69 9.57 3.22
CA GLY A 10 -20.58 8.65 4.36
C GLY A 10 -19.19 8.57 4.99
N SER A 11 -19.16 7.94 6.16
CA SER A 11 -18.01 7.75 7.07
C SER A 11 -16.72 7.32 6.39
N SER A 12 -15.58 7.79 6.95
CA SER A 12 -14.24 7.30 6.64
C SER A 12 -14.19 5.78 6.41
N LEU A 13 -13.49 5.36 5.35
CA LEU A 13 -13.28 3.96 5.02
C LEU A 13 -12.25 3.32 5.95
N ARG A 14 -12.47 2.07 6.32
CA ARG A 14 -11.48 1.24 7.02
C ARG A 14 -11.30 -0.06 6.25
N GLY A 15 -10.12 -0.23 5.66
CA GLY A 15 -9.76 -1.40 4.87
C GLY A 15 -8.56 -2.13 5.45
N HIS A 16 -8.46 -3.42 5.15
CA HIS A 16 -7.34 -4.25 5.58
C HIS A 16 -6.86 -5.19 4.48
N LEU A 17 -5.60 -5.61 4.62
CA LEU A 17 -4.97 -6.71 3.91
C LEU A 17 -4.15 -7.51 4.92
N GLU A 18 -4.36 -8.82 4.94
CA GLU A 18 -3.52 -9.79 5.62
C GLU A 18 -3.09 -10.84 4.60
N LEU A 19 -1.78 -11.02 4.45
CA LEU A 19 -1.18 -12.01 3.57
C LEU A 19 -0.13 -12.83 4.30
N ARG A 20 -0.15 -14.14 4.04
CA ARG A 20 0.94 -15.04 4.41
C ARG A 20 1.41 -15.80 3.18
N CYS A 21 2.68 -15.64 2.86
CA CYS A 21 3.38 -16.41 1.85
C CYS A 21 4.22 -17.48 2.54
N GLU A 22 4.07 -18.73 2.13
CA GLU A 22 4.84 -19.88 2.65
C GLU A 22 5.49 -20.63 1.49
N THR A 23 6.44 -21.50 1.83
CA THR A 23 7.19 -22.31 0.87
C THR A 23 6.69 -23.75 0.89
N ARG A 24 6.44 -24.32 -0.28
CA ARG A 24 6.11 -25.75 -0.44
C ARG A 24 7.36 -26.61 -0.31
N SER A 25 7.17 -27.92 -0.19
CA SER A 25 8.28 -28.89 -0.16
C SER A 25 9.13 -28.91 -1.43
N ASN A 26 8.58 -28.49 -2.57
CA ASN A 26 9.31 -28.36 -3.83
C ASN A 26 10.06 -27.03 -3.98
N GLY A 27 10.01 -26.15 -2.97
CA GLY A 27 10.64 -24.82 -2.98
C GLY A 27 9.77 -23.69 -3.52
N ASP A 28 8.58 -23.97 -4.09
CA ASP A 28 7.72 -22.93 -4.63
C ASP A 28 7.01 -22.15 -3.53
N SER A 29 6.95 -20.83 -3.71
CA SER A 29 6.19 -19.95 -2.83
C SER A 29 4.70 -19.95 -3.18
N TYR A 30 3.82 -19.87 -2.19
CA TYR A 30 2.38 -19.76 -2.36
C TYR A 30 1.73 -18.94 -1.25
N ILE A 31 0.56 -18.35 -1.54
CA ILE A 31 -0.25 -17.67 -0.52
C ILE A 31 -0.97 -18.74 0.31
N SER A 32 -0.56 -18.90 1.56
CA SER A 32 -1.17 -19.82 2.52
C SER A 32 -2.35 -19.19 3.26
N HIS A 33 -2.39 -17.86 3.35
CA HIS A 33 -3.50 -17.11 3.93
C HIS A 33 -3.69 -15.77 3.20
N GLN A 34 -4.95 -15.42 2.95
CA GLN A 34 -5.36 -14.09 2.49
C GLN A 34 -6.67 -13.66 3.15
N SER A 35 -6.70 -12.42 3.62
CA SER A 35 -7.90 -11.74 4.10
C SER A 35 -7.80 -10.28 3.69
N PHE A 36 -8.86 -9.72 3.10
CA PHE A 36 -8.86 -8.32 2.70
C PHE A 36 -10.27 -7.75 2.68
N SER A 37 -10.36 -6.42 2.72
CA SER A 37 -11.60 -5.68 2.56
C SER A 37 -11.38 -4.42 1.73
N SER A 38 -12.47 -3.80 1.29
CA SER A 38 -12.44 -2.52 0.58
C SER A 38 -11.56 -1.51 1.35
N PRO A 39 -10.63 -0.81 0.69
CA PRO A 39 -10.55 -0.63 -0.76
C PRO A 39 -9.63 -1.63 -1.48
N ILE A 40 -9.14 -2.66 -0.81
CA ILE A 40 -8.11 -3.55 -1.38
C ILE A 40 -8.77 -4.65 -2.21
N HIS A 41 -8.18 -4.93 -3.37
CA HIS A 41 -8.45 -6.10 -4.19
C HIS A 41 -7.14 -6.78 -4.59
N LEU A 42 -7.20 -8.11 -4.75
CA LEU A 42 -6.06 -8.94 -5.13
C LEU A 42 -6.24 -9.52 -6.53
N GLY A 43 -5.18 -9.45 -7.33
CA GLY A 43 -5.11 -10.16 -8.61
C GLY A 43 -4.86 -11.66 -8.43
N LYS A 44 -4.88 -12.40 -9.54
CA LYS A 44 -4.41 -13.78 -9.54
C LYS A 44 -2.88 -13.80 -9.39
N SER A 45 -2.38 -14.59 -8.43
CA SER A 45 -0.94 -14.80 -8.29
C SER A 45 -0.38 -15.75 -9.35
N TYR A 46 0.89 -15.58 -9.67
CA TYR A 46 1.63 -16.43 -10.61
C TYR A 46 3.11 -16.49 -10.22
N ILE A 47 3.86 -17.42 -10.81
CA ILE A 47 5.30 -17.56 -10.58
C ILE A 47 6.05 -16.89 -11.72
N ASP A 48 7.02 -16.04 -11.39
CA ASP A 48 7.98 -15.47 -12.33
C ASP A 48 9.39 -15.47 -11.72
N GLN A 49 10.37 -15.99 -12.47
CA GLN A 49 11.76 -16.16 -12.01
C GLN A 49 11.90 -16.76 -10.59
N GLY A 50 11.08 -17.76 -10.27
CA GLY A 50 11.08 -18.44 -8.96
C GLY A 50 10.44 -17.65 -7.82
N LYS A 51 9.81 -16.49 -8.09
CA LYS A 51 9.10 -15.67 -7.11
C LYS A 51 7.60 -15.74 -7.34
N LEU A 52 6.83 -15.74 -6.26
CA LEU A 52 5.39 -15.57 -6.31
C LEU A 52 5.06 -14.09 -6.49
N VAL A 53 4.45 -13.74 -7.61
CA VAL A 53 4.03 -12.37 -7.91
C VAL A 53 2.54 -12.23 -7.61
N LEU A 54 2.17 -11.18 -6.88
CA LEU A 54 0.78 -10.84 -6.60
C LEU A 54 0.55 -9.33 -6.76
N ASN A 55 -0.41 -8.99 -7.61
CA ASN A 55 -0.85 -7.60 -7.79
C ASN A 55 -1.86 -7.21 -6.71
N ILE A 56 -1.64 -6.05 -6.11
CA ILE A 56 -2.57 -5.41 -5.16
C ILE A 56 -3.15 -4.18 -5.84
N VAL A 57 -4.47 -4.04 -5.77
CA VAL A 57 -5.21 -3.00 -6.49
C VAL A 57 -6.11 -2.27 -5.52
N ASN A 58 -6.03 -0.95 -5.52
CA ASN A 58 -7.08 -0.08 -4.99
C ASN A 58 -7.94 0.46 -6.16
N PRO A 59 -9.19 -0.02 -6.36
CA PRO A 59 -10.04 0.43 -7.45
C PRO A 59 -10.86 1.68 -7.09
N THR A 60 -10.63 2.29 -5.93
CA THR A 60 -11.28 3.56 -5.57
C THR A 60 -10.57 4.74 -6.21
N ALA A 61 -11.13 5.94 -6.03
CA ALA A 61 -10.53 7.17 -6.54
C ALA A 61 -9.21 7.55 -5.82
N GLY A 62 -8.93 6.93 -4.66
CA GLY A 62 -7.86 7.27 -3.72
C GLY A 62 -8.38 7.38 -2.27
N PHE A 63 -7.54 7.92 -1.40
CA PHE A 63 -7.84 8.18 0.02
C PHE A 63 -8.59 9.49 0.21
N PHE A 64 -9.66 9.44 1.00
CA PHE A 64 -10.38 10.60 1.52
C PHE A 64 -10.06 10.83 3.00
N ASP A 65 -10.46 11.97 3.55
CA ASP A 65 -10.12 12.34 4.91
C ASP A 65 -10.69 11.38 5.97
N GLY A 66 -9.82 10.93 6.86
CA GLY A 66 -10.13 9.96 7.89
C GLY A 66 -10.07 8.49 7.42
N ASP A 67 -9.89 8.20 6.13
CA ASP A 67 -9.72 6.84 5.64
C ASP A 67 -8.49 6.17 6.30
N VAL A 68 -8.61 4.89 6.61
CA VAL A 68 -7.53 4.08 7.18
C VAL A 68 -7.40 2.78 6.41
N VAL A 69 -6.20 2.50 5.89
CA VAL A 69 -5.86 1.22 5.29
C VAL A 69 -4.76 0.56 6.11
N GLN A 70 -4.89 -0.74 6.35
CA GLN A 70 -3.89 -1.53 7.07
C GLN A 70 -3.42 -2.72 6.23
N ALA A 71 -2.11 -2.94 6.14
CA ALA A 71 -1.54 -4.07 5.43
C ALA A 71 -0.56 -4.82 6.33
N ASN A 72 -0.85 -6.10 6.58
CA ASN A 72 0.01 -7.01 7.31
C ASN A 72 0.45 -8.12 6.36
N VAL A 73 1.74 -8.18 6.03
CA VAL A 73 2.30 -9.20 5.12
C VAL A 73 3.37 -9.99 5.85
N SER A 74 3.29 -11.30 5.74
CA SER A 74 4.30 -12.23 6.27
C SER A 74 4.82 -13.14 5.17
N VAL A 75 6.15 -13.27 5.10
CA VAL A 75 6.85 -14.21 4.22
C VAL A 75 7.60 -15.19 5.11
N GLY A 76 7.15 -16.44 5.11
CA GLY A 76 7.73 -17.53 5.87
C GLY A 76 9.12 -17.91 5.38
N LYS A 77 9.76 -18.86 6.07
CA LYS A 77 11.12 -19.32 5.78
C LYS A 77 11.26 -19.73 4.31
N HIS A 78 12.32 -19.26 3.66
CA HIS A 78 12.62 -19.44 2.23
C HIS A 78 11.62 -18.83 1.24
N GLY A 79 10.54 -18.19 1.70
CA GLY A 79 9.51 -17.65 0.82
C GLY A 79 10.04 -16.53 -0.08
N GLN A 80 9.52 -16.46 -1.30
CA GLN A 80 9.91 -15.51 -2.34
C GLN A 80 8.65 -14.80 -2.84
N LEU A 81 8.41 -13.57 -2.39
CA LEU A 81 7.19 -12.82 -2.69
C LEU A 81 7.51 -11.49 -3.37
N VAL A 82 6.80 -11.18 -4.44
CA VAL A 82 6.78 -9.86 -5.08
C VAL A 82 5.36 -9.33 -5.01
N LEU A 83 5.21 -8.19 -4.36
CA LEU A 83 3.96 -7.44 -4.31
C LEU A 83 4.12 -6.18 -5.14
N SER A 84 3.30 -6.07 -6.16
CA SER A 84 3.29 -4.92 -7.08
C SER A 84 1.89 -4.32 -7.18
N THR A 85 1.84 -3.07 -7.61
CA THR A 85 0.58 -2.33 -7.75
C THR A 85 0.52 -1.68 -9.14
N PRO A 86 -0.55 -1.89 -9.93
CA PRO A 86 -0.68 -1.29 -11.27
C PRO A 86 -1.31 0.11 -11.24
N SER A 87 -1.44 0.71 -10.06
CA SER A 87 -2.24 1.91 -9.80
C SER A 87 -1.36 3.04 -9.24
N ALA A 88 -1.94 4.24 -9.15
CA ALA A 88 -1.36 5.37 -8.41
C ALA A 88 -2.28 5.72 -7.23
N ALA A 89 -1.68 5.88 -6.06
CA ALA A 89 -2.39 6.27 -4.85
C ALA A 89 -2.60 7.78 -4.90
N ARG A 90 -3.85 8.22 -4.78
CA ARG A 90 -4.19 9.64 -4.64
C ARG A 90 -4.69 9.89 -3.25
N VAL A 91 -4.36 11.03 -2.65
CA VAL A 91 -5.03 11.52 -1.45
C VAL A 91 -5.70 12.85 -1.77
N TYR A 92 -6.99 12.95 -1.47
CA TYR A 92 -7.79 14.15 -1.72
C TYR A 92 -7.62 15.18 -0.60
N ARG A 93 -8.10 16.39 -0.86
CA ARG A 93 -8.13 17.48 0.11
C ARG A 93 -8.83 17.03 1.40
N THR A 94 -8.22 17.32 2.53
CA THR A 94 -8.82 17.07 3.84
C THR A 94 -9.80 18.19 4.20
N ARG A 95 -11.04 17.83 4.58
CA ARG A 95 -12.11 18.79 4.92
C ARG A 95 -12.49 18.74 6.40
N SER A 96 -12.49 17.55 6.99
CA SER A 96 -12.78 17.31 8.41
C SER A 96 -11.62 17.64 9.36
N GLY A 97 -10.41 17.82 8.82
CA GLY A 97 -9.16 17.94 9.59
C GLY A 97 -8.51 16.60 9.91
N ALA A 98 -9.20 15.47 9.76
CA ALA A 98 -8.65 14.13 9.95
C ALA A 98 -7.77 13.73 8.75
N ALA A 99 -6.52 13.35 9.03
CA ALA A 99 -5.65 12.81 7.99
C ALA A 99 -6.14 11.43 7.54
N ALA A 100 -5.94 11.11 6.26
CA ALA A 100 -5.98 9.72 5.82
C ALA A 100 -4.72 8.98 6.34
N ALA A 101 -4.83 7.68 6.58
CA ALA A 101 -3.75 6.89 7.13
C ALA A 101 -3.54 5.55 6.40
N ASN A 102 -2.28 5.16 6.25
CA ASN A 102 -1.88 3.84 5.80
C ASN A 102 -0.90 3.23 6.80
N LYS A 103 -1.19 2.02 7.26
CA LYS A 103 -0.34 1.28 8.21
C LYS A 103 0.14 -0.01 7.57
N GLN A 104 1.44 -0.23 7.58
CA GLN A 104 2.07 -1.37 6.94
C GLN A 104 2.93 -2.11 7.96
N VAL A 105 2.79 -3.42 8.03
CA VAL A 105 3.63 -4.28 8.85
C VAL A 105 4.10 -5.45 8.00
N PHE A 106 5.42 -5.58 7.88
CA PHE A 106 6.04 -6.64 7.09
C PHE A 106 6.91 -7.52 7.98
N HIS A 107 6.69 -8.83 7.89
CA HIS A 107 7.50 -9.85 8.56
C HIS A 107 8.17 -10.73 7.51
N ILE A 108 9.50 -10.72 7.45
CA ILE A 108 10.26 -11.47 6.46
C ILE A 108 11.16 -12.46 7.20
N GLY A 109 10.87 -13.75 7.04
CA GLY A 109 11.48 -14.86 7.75
C GLY A 109 12.87 -15.25 7.25
N GLU A 110 13.46 -16.27 7.87
CA GLU A 110 14.80 -16.76 7.55
C GLU A 110 14.95 -17.11 6.07
N ASN A 111 16.01 -16.59 5.42
CA ASN A 111 16.33 -16.81 4.01
C ASN A 111 15.18 -16.47 3.05
N ALA A 112 14.22 -15.67 3.49
CA ALA A 112 13.10 -15.24 2.67
C ALA A 112 13.43 -13.94 1.93
N PHE A 113 12.68 -13.68 0.87
CA PHE A 113 12.72 -12.48 0.08
C PHE A 113 11.33 -11.87 -0.06
N MET A 114 11.26 -10.56 0.10
CA MET A 114 10.09 -9.78 -0.26
C MET A 114 10.50 -8.59 -1.13
N GLU A 115 9.70 -8.32 -2.15
CA GLU A 115 9.70 -7.05 -2.88
C GLU A 115 8.35 -6.36 -2.65
N TRP A 116 8.41 -5.09 -2.27
CA TRP A 116 7.25 -4.21 -2.10
C TRP A 116 7.44 -2.95 -2.94
N ILE A 117 6.68 -2.85 -4.02
CA ILE A 117 6.59 -1.65 -4.85
C ILE A 117 5.17 -1.08 -4.70
N PRO A 118 4.96 -0.05 -3.87
CA PRO A 118 3.64 0.55 -3.70
C PRO A 118 3.23 1.38 -4.91
N GLU A 119 1.99 1.86 -4.90
CA GLU A 119 1.47 2.78 -5.90
C GLU A 119 2.23 4.14 -5.83
N PRO A 120 2.56 4.82 -6.95
CA PRO A 120 3.05 6.19 -6.91
C PRO A 120 2.07 7.08 -6.14
N PHE A 121 2.56 7.77 -5.11
CA PHE A 121 1.72 8.59 -4.25
C PHE A 121 1.60 10.02 -4.77
N ILE A 122 0.37 10.46 -5.07
CA ILE A 122 0.07 11.77 -5.65
C ILE A 122 -0.86 12.56 -4.72
N PRO A 123 -0.32 13.51 -3.94
CA PRO A 123 -1.14 14.32 -3.05
C PRO A 123 -1.86 15.45 -3.80
N HIS A 124 -3.14 15.66 -3.50
CA HIS A 124 -3.88 16.83 -3.96
C HIS A 124 -3.64 18.04 -3.05
N ALA A 125 -3.93 19.24 -3.55
CA ALA A 125 -3.87 20.45 -2.73
C ALA A 125 -4.75 20.34 -1.47
N GLY A 126 -4.18 20.69 -0.31
CA GLY A 126 -4.82 20.61 1.00
C GLY A 126 -4.97 19.19 1.57
N ALA A 127 -4.29 18.18 1.01
CA ALA A 127 -4.29 16.84 1.59
C ALA A 127 -3.53 16.78 2.93
N ARG A 128 -4.01 15.92 3.85
CA ARG A 128 -3.31 15.47 5.05
C ARG A 128 -3.22 13.95 5.02
N TYR A 129 -2.02 13.38 5.12
CA TYR A 129 -1.81 11.94 5.07
C TYR A 129 -0.67 11.49 5.99
N VAL A 130 -0.85 10.31 6.59
CA VAL A 130 0.13 9.64 7.45
C VAL A 130 0.36 8.21 6.97
N GLN A 131 1.62 7.84 6.74
CA GLN A 131 2.04 6.46 6.52
C GLN A 131 2.95 6.01 7.65
N GLU A 132 2.64 4.83 8.20
CA GLU A 132 3.47 4.16 9.20
C GLU A 132 3.82 2.76 8.70
N THR A 133 5.10 2.48 8.56
CA THR A 133 5.62 1.19 8.10
C THR A 133 6.50 0.59 9.18
N THR A 134 6.24 -0.66 9.54
CA THR A 134 7.07 -1.44 10.48
C THR A 134 7.61 -2.67 9.77
N ILE A 135 8.93 -2.87 9.83
CA ILE A 135 9.60 -3.99 9.16
C ILE A 135 10.31 -4.86 10.18
N HIS A 136 9.91 -6.13 10.23
CA HIS A 136 10.58 -7.19 10.98
C HIS A 136 11.34 -8.09 10.00
N LEU A 137 12.66 -7.90 9.94
CA LEU A 137 13.55 -8.58 9.00
C LEU A 137 14.46 -9.57 9.72
N HIS A 138 14.40 -10.86 9.36
CA HIS A 138 15.35 -11.85 9.87
C HIS A 138 16.79 -11.50 9.41
N PRO A 139 17.85 -11.79 10.17
CA PRO A 139 19.24 -11.49 9.77
C PRO A 139 19.72 -12.06 8.43
N THR A 140 19.02 -13.08 7.90
CA THR A 140 19.32 -13.72 6.60
C THR A 140 18.27 -13.43 5.53
N ALA A 141 17.26 -12.63 5.85
CA ALA A 141 16.23 -12.22 4.92
C ALA A 141 16.72 -11.09 4.01
N ASN A 142 16.06 -10.94 2.86
CA ASN A 142 16.26 -9.84 1.93
C ASN A 142 14.94 -9.11 1.69
N LEU A 143 15.00 -7.78 1.62
CA LEU A 143 13.84 -6.95 1.33
C LEU A 143 14.23 -5.87 0.32
N LEU A 144 13.41 -5.72 -0.72
CA LEU A 144 13.40 -4.53 -1.57
C LEU A 144 12.12 -3.74 -1.29
N TYR A 145 12.26 -2.55 -0.72
CA TYR A 145 11.15 -1.68 -0.33
C TYR A 145 11.28 -0.31 -1.01
N PHE A 146 10.17 0.18 -1.54
CA PHE A 146 10.09 1.51 -2.14
C PHE A 146 9.02 2.36 -1.47
N ASP A 147 9.26 3.66 -1.45
CA ASP A 147 8.25 4.70 -1.35
C ASP A 147 8.58 5.74 -2.42
N TRP A 148 7.55 6.27 -3.09
CA TRP A 148 7.70 7.28 -4.12
C TRP A 148 6.55 8.27 -4.10
N LEU A 149 6.91 9.53 -3.85
CA LEU A 149 6.00 10.62 -3.63
C LEU A 149 6.17 11.64 -4.75
N ALA A 150 5.06 11.97 -5.42
CA ALA A 150 5.00 13.10 -6.32
C ALA A 150 4.85 14.41 -5.51
N PRO A 151 5.34 15.55 -6.03
CA PRO A 151 5.14 16.85 -5.38
C PRO A 151 3.67 17.30 -5.37
N GLY A 152 2.82 16.65 -6.18
CA GLY A 152 1.40 16.92 -6.29
C GLY A 152 0.90 16.68 -7.72
N ARG A 153 -0.27 17.20 -8.06
CA ARG A 153 -0.78 17.18 -9.44
C ARG A 153 -0.10 18.27 -10.27
N VAL A 154 1.16 18.04 -10.65
CA VAL A 154 2.00 19.01 -11.38
C VAL A 154 1.32 19.52 -12.65
N ALA A 155 0.66 18.63 -13.41
CA ALA A 155 -0.08 18.99 -14.62
C ALA A 155 -1.27 19.94 -14.38
N MET A 156 -1.75 20.04 -13.12
CA MET A 156 -2.81 20.94 -12.69
C MET A 156 -2.28 22.17 -11.93
N GLY A 157 -0.95 22.38 -11.92
CA GLY A 157 -0.30 23.46 -11.19
C GLY A 157 -0.19 23.25 -9.67
N GLU A 158 -0.51 22.05 -9.17
CA GLU A 158 -0.39 21.73 -7.74
C GLU A 158 0.99 21.15 -7.46
N VAL A 159 1.86 21.95 -6.86
CA VAL A 159 3.24 21.58 -6.49
C VAL A 159 3.44 21.94 -5.03
N PHE A 160 3.68 20.94 -4.19
CA PHE A 160 3.77 21.05 -2.72
C PHE A 160 2.58 21.78 -2.08
N ALA A 161 1.40 21.67 -2.70
CA ALA A 161 0.17 22.35 -2.28
C ALA A 161 -0.63 21.56 -1.21
N TYR A 162 -0.13 20.40 -0.77
CA TYR A 162 -0.70 19.64 0.33
C TYR A 162 -0.50 20.35 1.68
N GLN A 163 -1.28 19.99 2.69
CA GLN A 163 -1.16 20.60 4.02
C GLN A 163 -0.15 19.85 4.90
N GLN A 164 -0.17 18.52 4.88
CA GLN A 164 0.75 17.70 5.69
C GLN A 164 0.91 16.32 5.08
N LEU A 165 2.16 15.84 5.01
CA LEU A 165 2.52 14.48 4.64
C LEU A 165 3.51 13.97 5.68
N GLU A 166 3.24 12.81 6.28
CA GLU A 166 4.09 12.23 7.32
C GLU A 166 4.37 10.75 7.00
N TRP A 167 5.65 10.41 6.81
CA TRP A 167 6.11 9.05 6.54
C TRP A 167 6.99 8.58 7.68
N LYS A 168 6.62 7.45 8.28
CA LYS A 168 7.40 6.78 9.33
C LYS A 168 7.77 5.39 8.85
N LEU A 169 9.04 5.05 9.01
CA LEU A 169 9.63 3.75 8.75
C LEU A 169 10.49 3.34 9.95
#